data_AF-A0A6V7I6K7-F1
#
_entry.id   AF-A0A6V7I6K7-F1
#
_cell.length_a   1.000
_cell.length_b   1.000
_cell.length_c   1.000
_cell.angle_alpha   90.00
_cell.angle_beta   90.00
_cell.angle_gamma   90.00
#
_symmetry.space_group_name_H-M   'P 1'
#
loop_
_entity.id
_entity.type
_entity.pdbx_description
1 polymer ?
#
loop_
_entity_poly.entity_id
_entity_poly.type
_entity_poly.pdbx_seq_one_letter_code
_entity_poly.pdbx_strand_id
1 'polypeptide(L)'
;FDYFNDDFNDFSPGWSWIGRRQDISDIEWSLWIPFSRLLVPWIIAHLVVSRILKSIRCSSTIICCWYISITILFLWQYAGGVATVFLFTQPSIACLLTSFKNKRIAYVVHFLTLAVIQLTPVLEVILQDWMSLNEEVYQMIIVAICWMQLRSISCSIDNINDYEHKDIMGFFKNFIQSTAYCLYLPTLFLGPFVLYSEFVKG
;
A
#
# COMPACT_ATOMS: atom_id res chain seq x y z
N PHE A 1 14.18 -13.45 -34.30
CA PHE A 1 13.52 -12.15 -34.09
C PHE A 1 14.27 -11.01 -34.79
N ASP A 2 15.36 -11.26 -35.52
CA ASP A 2 16.16 -10.21 -36.18
C ASP A 2 15.51 -9.60 -37.45
N TYR A 3 14.31 -10.06 -37.83
CA TYR A 3 13.55 -9.62 -39.01
C TYR A 3 12.21 -8.98 -38.65
N PHE A 4 12.01 -8.58 -37.39
CA PHE A 4 10.82 -7.81 -37.03
C PHE A 4 11.07 -6.33 -37.37
N ASN A 5 10.30 -5.79 -38.32
CA ASN A 5 10.38 -4.37 -38.66
C ASN A 5 9.66 -3.58 -37.58
N ASP A 6 10.39 -2.76 -36.85
CA ASP A 6 9.85 -1.94 -35.76
C ASP A 6 9.25 -0.66 -36.35
N ASP A 7 8.10 -0.80 -37.02
CA ASP A 7 7.44 0.28 -37.74
C ASP A 7 6.92 1.40 -36.79
N PHE A 8 6.77 1.08 -35.50
CA PHE A 8 6.20 1.97 -34.47
C PHE A 8 7.23 2.51 -33.46
N ASN A 9 8.51 2.11 -33.55
CA ASN A 9 9.56 2.39 -32.56
C ASN A 9 9.18 1.92 -31.14
N ASP A 10 8.55 0.76 -31.05
CA ASP A 10 8.11 0.16 -29.80
C ASP A 10 9.23 -0.60 -29.09
N PHE A 11 10.43 -0.70 -29.68
CA PHE A 11 11.54 -1.46 -29.12
C PHE A 11 12.81 -0.63 -28.92
N SER A 12 13.37 -0.67 -27.71
CA SER A 12 14.68 -0.11 -27.37
C SER A 12 15.73 -1.20 -27.14
N PRO A 13 17.04 -0.87 -27.14
CA PRO A 13 18.07 -1.82 -26.74
C PRO A 13 17.83 -2.32 -25.32
N GLY A 14 17.60 -3.63 -25.17
CA GLY A 14 17.40 -4.25 -23.87
C GLY A 14 18.72 -4.63 -23.20
N TRP A 15 18.66 -5.62 -22.32
CA TRP A 15 19.83 -6.08 -21.58
C TRP A 15 20.94 -6.60 -22.51
N SER A 16 22.13 -6.01 -22.41
CA SER A 16 23.28 -6.32 -23.26
C SER A 16 23.70 -7.79 -23.24
N TRP A 17 23.47 -8.50 -22.13
CA TRP A 17 23.80 -9.91 -21.95
C TRP A 17 22.74 -10.89 -22.50
N ILE A 18 21.49 -10.44 -22.66
CA ILE A 18 20.41 -11.23 -23.27
C ILE A 18 20.38 -11.01 -24.79
N GLY A 19 20.87 -9.85 -25.25
CA GLY A 19 20.90 -9.49 -26.68
C GLY A 19 19.51 -9.28 -27.29
N ARG A 20 18.46 -9.18 -26.47
CA ARG A 20 17.09 -8.91 -26.92
C ARG A 20 16.74 -7.44 -26.76
N ARG A 21 15.88 -6.94 -27.64
CA ARG A 21 15.27 -5.61 -27.51
C ARG A 21 14.24 -5.60 -26.38
N GLN A 22 14.13 -4.48 -25.69
CA GLN A 22 13.13 -4.23 -24.66
C GLN A 22 11.92 -3.55 -25.31
N ASP A 23 10.74 -4.06 -25.01
CA ASP A 23 9.48 -3.40 -25.35
C ASP A 23 9.31 -2.12 -24.51
N ILE A 24 9.05 -1.01 -25.19
CA ILE A 24 8.81 0.32 -24.61
C ILE A 24 7.43 0.87 -24.97
N SER A 25 6.59 0.10 -25.67
CA SER A 25 5.21 0.49 -25.97
C SER A 25 4.35 0.56 -24.69
N ASP A 26 4.65 -0.29 -23.72
CA ASP A 26 3.94 -0.36 -22.45
C ASP A 26 4.42 0.70 -21.45
N ILE A 27 3.63 1.77 -21.32
CA ILE A 27 3.86 2.83 -20.34
C ILE A 27 3.91 2.30 -18.89
N GLU A 28 3.20 1.21 -18.61
CA GLU A 28 3.16 0.60 -17.27
C GLU A 28 4.55 0.13 -16.82
N TRP A 29 5.28 -0.57 -17.70
CA TRP A 29 6.63 -1.06 -17.39
C TRP A 29 7.65 0.06 -17.27
N SER A 30 7.45 1.14 -18.03
CA SER A 30 8.27 2.34 -17.94
C SER A 30 8.23 2.97 -16.54
N LEU A 31 7.11 2.83 -15.84
CA LEU A 31 6.88 3.36 -14.50
C LEU A 31 7.22 2.33 -13.39
N TRP A 32 6.82 1.06 -13.58
CA TRP A 32 7.03 0.02 -12.57
C TRP A 32 8.50 -0.36 -12.36
N ILE A 33 9.32 -0.37 -13.42
CA ILE A 33 10.71 -0.81 -13.31
C ILE A 33 11.53 0.16 -12.46
N PRO A 34 11.54 1.48 -12.70
CA PRO A 34 12.22 2.45 -11.85
C PRO A 34 11.70 2.42 -10.42
N PHE A 35 10.38 2.38 -10.25
CA PHE A 35 9.76 2.30 -8.93
C PHE A 35 10.19 1.04 -8.16
N SER A 36 10.22 -0.11 -8.82
CA SER A 36 10.63 -1.38 -8.20
C SER A 36 12.09 -1.32 -7.74
N ARG A 37 12.98 -0.71 -8.53
CA ARG A 37 14.38 -0.50 -8.13
C ARG A 37 14.50 0.37 -6.89
N LEU A 38 13.62 1.37 -6.76
CA LEU A 38 13.55 2.21 -5.56
C LEU A 38 12.96 1.45 -4.36
N LEU A 39 11.89 0.67 -4.55
CA LEU A 39 11.14 0.01 -3.48
C LEU A 39 11.85 -1.23 -2.92
N VAL A 40 12.53 -2.03 -3.75
CA VAL A 40 13.13 -3.32 -3.36
C VAL A 40 14.08 -3.21 -2.16
N PRO A 41 15.01 -2.23 -2.07
CA PRO A 41 15.87 -2.06 -0.89
C PRO A 41 15.06 -1.88 0.41
N TRP A 42 13.95 -1.14 0.35
CA TRP A 42 13.08 -0.92 1.51
C TRP A 42 12.32 -2.19 1.91
N ILE A 43 11.86 -2.98 0.94
CA ILE A 43 11.26 -4.29 1.20
C ILE A 43 12.28 -5.21 1.88
N ILE A 44 13.52 -5.25 1.38
CA ILE A 44 14.58 -6.06 1.98
C ILE A 44 14.83 -5.61 3.43
N ALA A 45 14.98 -4.30 3.66
CA ALA A 45 15.16 -3.77 5.02
C ALA A 45 13.97 -4.11 5.93
N HIS A 46 12.73 -3.94 5.43
CA HIS A 46 11.51 -4.32 6.11
C HIS A 46 11.59 -5.79 6.55
N LEU A 47 11.84 -6.72 5.64
CA LEU A 47 11.83 -8.16 5.91
C LEU A 47 12.98 -8.60 6.84
N VAL A 48 14.20 -8.10 6.62
CA VAL A 48 15.37 -8.45 7.43
C VAL A 48 15.18 -8.04 8.88
N VAL A 49 14.82 -6.78 9.15
CA VAL A 49 14.60 -6.30 10.51
C VAL A 49 13.41 -7.00 11.16
N SER A 50 12.33 -7.26 10.41
CA SER A 50 11.19 -8.04 10.89
C SER A 50 11.61 -9.43 11.36
N ARG A 51 12.50 -10.09 10.60
CA ARG A 51 13.02 -11.42 10.95
C ARG A 51 13.89 -11.37 12.22
N ILE A 52 14.71 -10.33 12.37
CA ILE A 52 15.53 -10.11 13.57
C ILE A 52 14.63 -9.91 14.80
N LEU A 53 13.62 -9.02 14.72
CA LEU A 53 12.68 -8.77 15.81
C LEU A 53 11.92 -10.03 16.22
N LYS A 54 11.47 -10.84 15.24
CA LYS A 54 10.85 -12.14 15.50
C LYS A 54 11.83 -13.13 16.17
N SER A 55 13.10 -13.14 15.75
CA SER A 55 14.13 -14.00 16.34
C SER A 55 14.44 -13.67 17.80
N ILE A 56 14.37 -12.39 18.19
CA ILE A 56 14.60 -11.92 19.56
C ILE A 56 13.30 -12.03 20.40
N ARG A 57 12.21 -12.57 19.84
CA ARG A 57 10.89 -12.72 20.48
C ARG A 57 10.30 -11.39 20.97
N CYS A 58 10.49 -10.31 20.20
CA CYS A 58 9.81 -9.04 20.45
C CYS A 58 8.28 -9.21 20.39
N SER A 59 7.55 -8.35 21.10
CA SER A 59 6.09 -8.37 21.08
C SER A 59 5.54 -8.05 19.69
N SER A 60 4.35 -8.58 19.37
CA SER A 60 3.67 -8.32 18.08
C SER A 60 3.46 -6.83 17.83
N THR A 61 3.19 -6.05 18.88
CA THR A 61 3.04 -4.59 18.80
C THR A 61 4.33 -3.91 18.33
N ILE A 62 5.51 -4.32 18.83
CA ILE A 62 6.80 -3.75 18.39
C ILE A 62 7.04 -4.05 16.91
N ILE A 63 6.73 -5.27 16.47
CA ILE A 63 6.85 -5.68 15.07
C ILE A 63 5.89 -4.85 14.19
N CYS A 64 4.65 -4.64 14.62
CA CYS A 64 3.70 -3.79 13.91
C CYS A 64 4.16 -2.32 13.83
N CYS A 65 4.71 -1.78 14.94
CA CYS A 65 5.30 -0.45 14.93
C CYS A 65 6.44 -0.35 13.91
N TRP A 66 7.31 -1.36 13.83
CA TRP A 66 8.35 -1.42 12.79
C TRP A 66 7.76 -1.37 11.38
N TYR A 67 6.72 -2.16 11.09
CA TYR A 67 6.06 -2.18 9.77
C TYR A 67 5.49 -0.80 9.40
N ILE A 68 4.88 -0.12 10.36
CA ILE A 68 4.34 1.23 10.17
C ILE A 68 5.49 2.21 9.93
N SER A 69 6.51 2.21 10.78
CA SER A 69 7.63 3.16 10.72
C SER A 69 8.38 3.08 9.40
N ILE A 70 8.75 1.87 8.94
CA ILE A 70 9.50 1.71 7.68
C ILE A 70 8.67 2.16 6.48
N THR A 71 7.35 1.94 6.51
CA THR A 71 6.44 2.34 5.44
C THR A 71 6.23 3.84 5.41
N ILE A 72 6.04 4.48 6.57
CA ILE A 72 5.94 5.94 6.68
C ILE A 72 7.22 6.61 6.20
N LEU A 73 8.39 6.09 6.58
CA LEU A 73 9.68 6.61 6.12
C LEU A 73 9.83 6.52 4.60
N PHE A 74 9.48 5.37 4.03
CA PHE A 74 9.48 5.19 2.57
C PHE A 74 8.53 6.19 1.88
N LEU A 75 7.27 6.26 2.32
CA LEU A 75 6.26 7.15 1.73
C LEU A 75 6.64 8.62 1.85
N TRP A 76 7.20 9.02 3.00
CA TRP A 76 7.66 10.39 3.21
C TRP A 76 8.76 10.77 2.22
N GLN A 77 9.71 9.86 1.98
CA GLN A 77 10.80 10.11 1.03
C GLN A 77 10.32 10.03 -0.43
N TYR A 78 9.39 9.14 -0.75
CA TYR A 78 8.92 8.91 -2.11
C TYR A 78 7.89 9.93 -2.59
N ALA A 79 6.86 10.19 -1.78
CA ALA A 79 5.70 11.02 -2.14
C ALA A 79 5.55 12.29 -1.27
N GLY A 80 6.40 12.48 -0.25
CA GLY A 80 6.34 13.64 0.62
C GLY A 80 5.37 13.49 1.79
N GLY A 81 5.43 14.46 2.71
CA GLY A 81 4.68 14.43 3.97
C GLY A 81 3.16 14.52 3.79
N VAL A 82 2.69 15.35 2.86
CA VAL A 82 1.24 15.56 2.63
C VAL A 82 0.56 14.28 2.17
N ALA A 83 1.11 13.63 1.14
CA ALA A 83 0.61 12.35 0.64
C ALA A 83 0.67 11.25 1.71
N THR A 84 1.74 11.22 2.51
CA THR A 84 1.90 10.25 3.61
C THR A 84 0.81 10.41 4.67
N VAL A 85 0.52 11.65 5.09
CA VAL A 85 -0.55 11.94 6.06
C VAL A 85 -1.90 11.56 5.47
N PHE A 86 -2.14 11.86 4.19
CA PHE A 86 -3.37 11.48 3.49
C PHE A 86 -3.58 9.96 3.49
N LEU A 87 -2.56 9.18 3.13
CA LEU A 87 -2.63 7.71 3.15
C LEU A 87 -2.92 7.16 4.56
N PHE A 88 -2.37 7.79 5.60
CA PHE A 88 -2.58 7.37 6.99
C PHE A 88 -4.04 7.55 7.47
N THR A 89 -4.85 8.34 6.78
CA THR A 89 -6.27 8.52 7.13
C THR A 89 -7.09 7.24 6.92
N GLN A 90 -6.81 6.46 5.88
CA GLN A 90 -7.55 5.22 5.58
C GLN A 90 -7.51 4.15 6.69
N PRO A 91 -6.35 3.75 7.24
CA PRO A 91 -6.31 2.81 8.36
C PRO A 91 -6.99 3.36 9.62
N SER A 92 -6.94 4.69 9.81
CA SER A 92 -7.64 5.35 10.91
C SER A 92 -9.16 5.21 10.78
N ILE A 93 -9.70 5.42 9.58
CA ILE A 93 -11.12 5.19 9.27
C ILE A 93 -11.48 3.72 9.50
N ALA A 94 -10.67 2.76 9.05
CA ALA A 94 -10.90 1.33 9.25
C ALA A 94 -11.04 0.96 10.73
N CYS A 95 -10.12 1.46 11.56
CA CYS A 95 -10.14 1.21 13.00
C CYS A 95 -11.36 1.83 13.69
N LEU A 96 -11.75 3.04 13.29
CA LEU A 96 -12.95 3.70 13.81
C LEU A 96 -14.22 2.92 13.42
N LEU A 97 -14.32 2.47 12.16
CA LEU A 97 -15.45 1.66 11.69
C LEU A 97 -15.59 0.34 12.46
N THR A 98 -14.47 -0.32 12.73
CA THR A 98 -14.45 -1.56 13.52
C THR A 98 -15.02 -1.33 14.93
N SER A 99 -14.74 -0.17 15.52
CA SER A 99 -15.24 0.20 16.86
C SER A 99 -16.77 0.34 16.92
N PHE A 100 -17.43 0.73 15.81
CA PHE A 100 -18.89 0.88 15.76
C PHE A 100 -19.66 -0.45 15.70
N LYS A 101 -18.98 -1.60 15.48
CA LYS A 101 -19.59 -2.94 15.42
C LYS A 101 -20.76 -3.12 14.45
N ASN A 102 -20.94 -2.20 13.51
CA ASN A 102 -22.07 -2.22 12.59
C ASN A 102 -21.59 -2.49 11.16
N LYS A 103 -21.79 -3.72 10.69
CA LYS A 103 -21.41 -4.15 9.33
C LYS A 103 -22.02 -3.26 8.25
N ARG A 104 -23.27 -2.80 8.43
CA ARG A 104 -23.93 -1.95 7.43
C ARG A 104 -23.23 -0.61 7.30
N ILE A 105 -22.87 0.02 8.42
CA ILE A 105 -22.14 1.29 8.43
C ILE A 105 -20.76 1.09 7.80
N ALA A 106 -20.03 0.03 8.15
CA ALA A 106 -18.75 -0.30 7.56
C ALA A 106 -18.85 -0.45 6.03
N TYR A 107 -19.82 -1.23 5.53
CA TYR A 107 -20.04 -1.38 4.08
C TYR A 107 -20.38 -0.07 3.39
N VAL A 108 -21.28 0.75 3.96
CA VAL A 108 -21.65 2.04 3.39
C VAL A 108 -20.43 2.97 3.30
N VAL A 109 -19.64 3.08 4.37
CA VAL A 109 -18.47 3.95 4.37
C VAL A 109 -17.41 3.46 3.39
N HIS A 110 -17.10 2.15 3.36
CA HIS A 110 -16.15 1.63 2.38
C HIS A 110 -16.61 1.80 0.93
N PHE A 111 -17.91 1.64 0.66
CA PHE A 111 -18.48 1.87 -0.67
C PHE A 111 -18.42 3.34 -1.07
N LEU A 112 -18.69 4.26 -0.13
CA LEU A 112 -18.51 5.70 -0.35
C LEU A 112 -17.05 6.06 -0.63
N THR A 113 -16.10 5.51 0.14
CA THR A 113 -14.67 5.74 -0.12
C THR A 113 -14.26 5.19 -1.49
N LEU A 114 -14.75 4.02 -1.89
CA LEU A 114 -14.53 3.47 -3.23
C LEU A 114 -15.13 4.37 -4.32
N ALA A 115 -16.33 4.90 -4.10
CA ALA A 115 -16.95 5.84 -5.04
C ALA A 115 -16.10 7.12 -5.20
N VAL A 116 -15.55 7.65 -4.10
CA VAL A 116 -14.63 8.80 -4.15
C VAL A 116 -13.34 8.45 -4.91
N ILE A 117 -12.76 7.26 -4.68
CA ILE A 117 -11.58 6.79 -5.44
C ILE A 117 -11.92 6.67 -6.94
N GLN A 118 -13.10 6.19 -7.30
CA GLN A 118 -13.52 6.09 -8.71
C GLN A 118 -13.81 7.45 -9.35
N LEU A 119 -14.18 8.47 -8.57
CA LEU A 119 -14.32 9.85 -9.02
C LEU A 119 -12.96 10.58 -9.09
N THR A 120 -11.87 9.96 -8.62
CA THR A 120 -10.54 10.56 -8.58
C THR A 120 -10.00 10.99 -9.95
N PRO A 121 -10.24 10.30 -11.08
CA PRO A 121 -9.85 10.80 -12.40
C PRO A 121 -10.44 12.17 -12.74
N VAL A 122 -11.62 12.52 -12.19
CA VAL A 122 -12.24 13.84 -12.36
C VAL A 122 -11.56 14.89 -11.47
N LEU A 123 -10.98 14.46 -10.34
CA LEU A 123 -10.33 15.31 -9.34
C LEU A 123 -8.80 15.26 -9.43
N GLU A 124 -8.25 14.58 -10.44
CA GLU A 124 -6.83 14.23 -10.56
C GLU A 124 -5.96 15.48 -10.50
N VAL A 125 -6.26 16.47 -11.34
CA VAL A 125 -5.51 17.74 -11.40
C VAL A 125 -5.50 18.46 -10.05
N ILE A 126 -6.63 18.44 -9.33
CA ILE A 126 -6.77 19.13 -8.03
C ILE A 126 -5.97 18.40 -6.95
N LEU A 127 -6.08 17.07 -6.89
CA LEU A 127 -5.41 16.26 -5.88
C LEU A 127 -3.90 16.20 -6.11
N GLN A 128 -3.47 16.10 -7.37
CA GLN A 128 -2.07 16.09 -7.75
C GLN A 128 -1.39 17.42 -7.40
N ASP A 129 -2.03 18.55 -7.73
CA ASP A 129 -1.51 19.89 -7.41
C ASP A 129 -1.48 20.12 -5.90
N TRP A 130 -2.56 19.77 -5.20
CA TRP A 130 -2.65 19.91 -3.73
C TRP A 130 -1.57 19.12 -2.99
N MET A 131 -1.26 17.91 -3.45
CA MET A 131 -0.18 17.10 -2.88
C MET A 131 1.21 17.42 -3.47
N SER A 132 1.28 18.29 -4.48
CA SER A 132 2.50 18.64 -5.22
C SER A 132 3.25 17.41 -5.75
N LEU A 133 2.51 16.47 -6.34
CA LEU A 133 3.04 15.19 -6.81
C LEU A 133 3.37 15.23 -8.30
N ASN A 134 4.48 14.57 -8.66
CA ASN A 134 4.75 14.23 -10.06
C ASN A 134 3.75 13.16 -10.53
N GLU A 135 3.44 13.14 -11.83
CA GLU A 135 2.46 12.23 -12.43
C GLU A 135 2.76 10.75 -12.10
N GLU A 136 4.02 10.33 -12.27
CA GLU A 136 4.44 8.95 -11.96
C GLU A 136 4.22 8.57 -10.49
N VAL A 137 4.50 9.50 -9.57
CA VAL A 137 4.33 9.28 -8.13
C VAL A 137 2.85 9.26 -7.79
N TYR A 138 2.05 10.15 -8.37
CA TYR A 138 0.62 10.20 -8.19
C TYR A 138 -0.05 8.87 -8.59
N GLN A 139 0.28 8.34 -9.76
CA GLN A 139 -0.25 7.05 -10.23
C GLN A 139 0.04 5.91 -9.23
N MET A 140 1.26 5.85 -8.69
CA MET A 140 1.62 4.84 -7.69
C MET A 140 0.90 5.02 -6.36
N ILE A 141 0.65 6.27 -5.96
CA ILE A 141 -0.13 6.57 -4.77
C ILE A 141 -1.59 6.14 -4.94
N ILE A 142 -2.18 6.32 -6.13
CA ILE A 142 -3.53 5.78 -6.43
C ILE A 142 -3.56 4.25 -6.33
N VAL A 143 -2.55 3.57 -6.88
CA VAL A 143 -2.42 2.10 -6.75
C VAL A 143 -2.35 1.68 -5.28
N ALA A 144 -1.54 2.37 -4.47
CA ALA A 144 -1.46 2.11 -3.04
C ALA A 144 -2.80 2.35 -2.32
N ILE A 145 -3.51 3.43 -2.63
CA ILE A 145 -4.85 3.73 -2.07
C ILE A 145 -5.83 2.60 -2.37
N CYS A 146 -5.82 2.07 -3.59
CA CYS A 146 -6.69 0.96 -3.98
C CYS A 146 -6.38 -0.32 -3.17
N TRP A 147 -5.11 -0.68 -3.03
CA TRP A 147 -4.71 -1.83 -2.21
C TRP A 147 -4.99 -1.63 -0.72
N MET A 148 -4.74 -0.44 -0.20
CA MET A 148 -5.04 -0.08 1.18
C MET A 148 -6.54 -0.12 1.46
N GLN A 149 -7.38 0.35 0.52
CA GLN A 149 -8.83 0.29 0.65
C GLN A 149 -9.32 -1.16 0.74
N LEU A 150 -8.77 -2.07 -0.08
CA LEU A 150 -9.12 -3.49 -0.02
C LEU A 150 -8.75 -4.12 1.34
N ARG A 151 -7.57 -3.77 1.88
CA ARG A 151 -7.17 -4.20 3.23
C ARG A 151 -8.02 -3.60 4.33
N SER A 152 -8.34 -2.32 4.21
CA SER A 152 -9.23 -1.61 5.14
C SER A 152 -10.58 -2.33 5.25
N ILE A 153 -11.15 -2.76 4.12
CA ILE A 153 -12.39 -3.57 4.07
C ILE A 153 -12.22 -4.91 4.80
N SER A 154 -11.17 -5.70 4.48
CA SER A 154 -10.94 -6.99 5.12
C SER A 154 -10.71 -6.86 6.63
N CYS A 155 -9.92 -5.87 7.06
CA CYS A 155 -9.67 -5.61 8.47
C CYS A 155 -10.97 -5.26 9.21
N SER A 156 -11.79 -4.37 8.64
CA SER A 156 -13.07 -4.00 9.23
C SER A 156 -14.02 -5.19 9.33
N ILE A 157 -14.19 -5.98 8.27
CA ILE A 157 -15.17 -7.09 8.23
C ILE A 157 -14.76 -8.24 9.15
N ASP A 158 -13.47 -8.60 9.15
CA ASP A 158 -12.95 -9.73 9.93
C ASP A 158 -12.99 -9.41 11.42
N ASN A 159 -12.61 -8.19 11.83
CA ASN A 159 -12.53 -7.83 13.25
C ASN A 159 -13.85 -7.42 13.89
N ILE A 160 -14.89 -7.06 13.11
CA ILE A 160 -16.10 -6.43 13.66
C ILE A 160 -16.87 -7.31 14.66
N ASN A 161 -16.78 -8.63 14.51
CA ASN A 161 -17.48 -9.59 15.37
C ASN A 161 -16.67 -9.88 16.65
N ASP A 162 -15.34 -9.90 16.52
CA ASP A 162 -14.40 -10.28 17.59
C ASP A 162 -13.98 -9.10 18.47
N TYR A 163 -14.37 -7.87 18.09
CA TYR A 163 -14.00 -6.65 18.79
C TYR A 163 -14.69 -6.55 20.15
N GLU A 164 -14.17 -7.14 21.21
CA GLU A 164 -14.67 -6.89 22.57
C GLU A 164 -14.19 -5.52 23.08
N HIS A 165 -15.03 -4.78 23.81
CA HIS A 165 -14.68 -3.47 24.39
C HIS A 165 -13.68 -3.65 25.55
N LYS A 166 -12.46 -4.06 25.22
CA LYS A 166 -11.34 -4.22 26.15
C LYS A 166 -10.52 -2.94 26.10
N ASP A 167 -10.77 -2.07 27.06
CA ASP A 167 -9.97 -0.91 27.49
C ASP A 167 -9.32 -0.01 26.40
N ILE A 168 -8.74 1.11 26.84
CA ILE A 168 -8.06 2.04 25.91
C ILE A 168 -6.83 1.37 25.29
N MET A 169 -6.16 0.48 26.04
CA MET A 169 -4.95 -0.20 25.60
C MET A 169 -5.24 -1.24 24.52
N GLY A 170 -6.34 -1.98 24.61
CA GLY A 170 -6.80 -2.92 23.60
C GLY A 170 -7.19 -2.19 22.31
N PHE A 171 -7.85 -1.04 22.41
CA PHE A 171 -8.09 -0.17 21.25
C PHE A 171 -6.77 0.22 20.55
N PHE A 172 -5.78 0.72 21.29
CA PHE A 172 -4.49 1.10 20.69
C PHE A 172 -3.76 -0.08 20.05
N LYS A 173 -3.79 -1.26 20.66
CA LYS A 173 -3.21 -2.47 20.06
C LYS A 173 -3.88 -2.83 18.74
N ASN A 174 -5.21 -2.81 18.70
CA ASN A 174 -5.97 -3.08 17.49
C ASN A 174 -5.74 -2.00 16.42
N PHE A 175 -5.65 -0.74 16.80
CA PHE A 175 -5.30 0.36 15.90
C PHE A 175 -3.92 0.15 15.27
N ILE A 176 -2.90 -0.14 16.08
CA ILE A 176 -1.54 -0.40 15.61
C ILE A 176 -1.52 -1.61 14.66
N GLN A 177 -2.21 -2.69 15.01
CA GLN A 177 -2.24 -3.90 14.18
C GLN A 177 -2.97 -3.67 12.85
N SER A 178 -4.12 -3.01 12.87
CA SER A 178 -4.91 -2.65 11.68
C SER A 178 -4.12 -1.72 10.75
N THR A 179 -3.42 -0.75 11.34
CA THR A 179 -2.58 0.21 10.62
C THR A 179 -1.38 -0.49 9.99
N ALA A 180 -0.70 -1.37 10.72
CA ALA A 180 0.43 -2.15 10.22
C ALA A 180 0.04 -3.08 9.07
N TYR A 181 -1.17 -3.65 9.11
CA TYR A 181 -1.70 -4.46 8.02
C TYR A 181 -1.98 -3.62 6.76
N CYS A 182 -2.69 -2.50 6.90
CA CYS A 182 -2.98 -1.62 5.77
C CYS A 182 -1.69 -1.08 5.13
N LEU A 183 -0.72 -0.70 5.97
CA LEU A 183 0.59 -0.16 5.56
C LEU A 183 1.66 -1.25 5.41
N TYR A 184 1.31 -2.50 5.15
CA TYR A 184 2.32 -3.54 4.97
C TYR A 184 3.08 -3.33 3.65
N LEU A 185 4.29 -2.74 3.73
CA LEU A 185 5.11 -2.30 2.60
C LEU A 185 5.33 -3.35 1.50
N PRO A 186 5.69 -4.61 1.80
CA PRO A 186 6.05 -5.59 0.76
C PRO A 186 4.97 -5.81 -0.28
N THR A 187 3.70 -5.64 0.10
CA THR A 187 2.56 -5.84 -0.79
C THR A 187 1.80 -4.54 -1.06
N LEU A 188 2.22 -3.40 -0.49
CA LEU A 188 1.48 -2.14 -0.51
C LEU A 188 1.19 -1.65 -1.94
N PHE A 189 2.18 -1.76 -2.82
CA PHE A 189 2.04 -1.37 -4.23
C PHE A 189 1.89 -2.60 -5.14
N LEU A 190 2.59 -3.69 -4.81
CA LEU A 190 2.77 -4.84 -5.70
C LEU A 190 1.63 -5.86 -5.62
N GLY A 191 0.78 -5.80 -4.59
CA GLY A 191 0.01 -6.98 -4.17
C GLY A 191 0.96 -8.15 -3.81
N PRO A 192 0.49 -9.40 -3.77
CA PRO A 192 -0.90 -9.82 -3.81
C PRO A 192 -1.66 -9.39 -2.54
N PHE A 193 -2.99 -9.49 -2.60
CA PHE A 193 -3.84 -9.26 -1.45
C PHE A 193 -3.68 -10.39 -0.42
N VAL A 194 -3.29 -10.03 0.80
CA VAL A 194 -3.19 -10.93 1.96
C VAL A 194 -4.38 -10.65 2.86
N LEU A 195 -5.08 -11.68 3.34
CA LEU A 195 -6.21 -11.51 4.26
C LEU A 195 -5.73 -11.07 5.65
N TYR A 196 -6.55 -10.28 6.36
CA TYR A 196 -6.20 -9.82 7.70
C TYR A 196 -5.95 -10.99 8.65
N SER A 197 -6.80 -12.01 8.63
CA SER A 197 -6.68 -13.20 9.48
C SER A 197 -5.39 -14.00 9.24
N GLU A 198 -4.81 -13.96 8.03
CA GLU A 198 -3.53 -14.59 7.71
C GLU A 198 -2.36 -13.75 8.19
N PHE A 199 -2.45 -12.42 8.02
CA PHE A 199 -1.46 -11.47 8.53
C PHE A 199 -1.29 -11.59 10.05
N VAL A 200 -2.38 -11.75 10.81
CA VAL A 200 -2.30 -11.93 12.28
C VAL A 200 -1.58 -13.21 12.69
N LYS A 201 -1.64 -14.27 11.87
CA LYS A 201 -1.04 -15.57 12.19
C LYS A 201 0.46 -15.65 11.89
N GLY A 202 1.00 -14.78 11.04
CA GLY A 202 2.37 -14.84 10.50
C GLY A 202 3.42 -14.07 11.28
#